data_AF-A0A9W8IX94-F1
#
_entry.id   AF-A0A9W8IX94-F1
#
_cell.length_a   1.000
_cell.length_b   1.000
_cell.length_c   1.000
_cell.angle_alpha   90.00
_cell.angle_beta   90.00
_cell.angle_gamma   90.00
#
_symmetry.space_group_name_H-M   'P 1'
#
loop_
_entity.id
_entity.type
_entity.pdbx_description
1 polymer ?
#
loop_
_entity_poly.entity_id
_entity_poly.type
_entity_poly.pdbx_seq_one_letter_code
_entity_poly.pdbx_strand_id
1 'polypeptide(L)'
;MAKGSSRKTRKLNPLKDRPDDSRDKHLDTPSASGRTLKHDLLIDLPLDILCEIFKLLPPLDLLQLARTTKSFRKFLMDRASKSIWTDVLSAVEDLPPCPDDLSEPQYAYLMFSNNCHDCLRPLSELVKDDEALLLYLEARAQLCRACSLKHFNRWKELPEKVSLSLVEFVPATTNRLTKDEVKSSSKYHRKFREPQQLEDKRTRFHVNTALALHEEHKKIKGNKAKNAWMENQRKLWVAKEEHVNACEVYFGKIEKRARMREGELRVQRMEQAREKLVGLGWAEELSFSGGQLPFELYHWFQTSPAKPLTDEEWELVKDHIVSLMERSREARLKIDIRKQLNHRIDTWVKPAYTSFFFSQPPSTIIPTLHEVCLIDAFRTPLCTLPVDQDLSADLFESAIAQLPAFAEEWRNYRTEQVLSLVRRSSTYKAVPADDITADTFLPLASTVFHCGNCNETITYPSVLVHRCLFAELWLPKIEDFVYAMPTPITPQEIAIPNVPSITNDVLLFFLSISNYVSIWKGLASVKFDDEAHKHVLLMLDALGVSRTKTTVDEMEGQQPYVECVCQCFWEPGAKKPPVHPERMTRSTQRQNTTSEKVVSQKRKAARWIKSVRTILLLRNATHC
;
A
#
# COMPACT_ATOMS: atom_id res chain seq x y z
N MET A 1 -35.43 73.80 41.70
CA MET A 1 -35.03 72.47 41.16
C MET A 1 -35.60 72.42 39.73
N ALA A 2 -34.83 72.49 38.63
CA ALA A 2 -33.71 71.63 38.17
C ALA A 2 -34.19 70.21 37.77
N LYS A 3 -33.94 69.63 36.58
CA LYS A 3 -33.13 69.99 35.37
C LYS A 3 -33.91 69.57 34.10
N GLY A 4 -33.63 69.92 32.83
CA GLY A 4 -32.60 70.75 32.19
C GLY A 4 -31.43 69.96 31.53
N SER A 5 -30.93 70.24 30.31
CA SER A 5 -31.42 71.04 29.15
C SER A 5 -30.51 70.85 27.90
N SER A 6 -30.91 71.41 26.73
CA SER A 6 -30.04 71.91 25.63
C SER A 6 -29.22 70.94 24.76
N ARG A 7 -28.59 71.38 23.64
CA ARG A 7 -29.00 72.21 22.45
C ARG A 7 -27.79 72.45 21.51
N LYS A 8 -28.10 72.78 20.23
CA LYS A 8 -27.23 73.15 19.09
C LYS A 8 -26.03 74.12 19.33
N THR A 9 -24.93 73.90 18.59
CA THR A 9 -24.01 74.90 17.95
C THR A 9 -23.50 74.30 16.61
N ARG A 10 -23.01 74.97 15.55
CA ARG A 10 -22.90 76.39 15.08
C ARG A 10 -21.52 77.10 15.13
N LYS A 11 -20.68 76.84 14.10
CA LYS A 11 -19.63 77.68 13.43
C LYS A 11 -18.69 78.60 14.25
N LEU A 12 -17.38 78.60 13.91
CA LEU A 12 -16.66 79.74 13.29
C LEU A 12 -15.24 79.37 12.78
N ASN A 13 -14.47 80.35 12.27
CA ASN A 13 -13.35 80.18 11.32
C ASN A 13 -11.92 80.42 11.94
N PRO A 14 -10.93 81.09 11.31
CA PRO A 14 -9.73 80.43 10.72
C PRO A 14 -8.37 81.04 11.16
N LEU A 15 -7.26 80.60 10.53
CA LEU A 15 -6.14 81.48 10.14
C LEU A 15 -5.21 80.81 9.10
N LYS A 16 -4.30 81.59 8.48
CA LYS A 16 -3.21 81.16 7.59
C LYS A 16 -1.87 81.28 8.32
N ASP A 17 -0.85 80.57 7.84
CA ASP A 17 0.42 81.23 7.48
C ASP A 17 1.28 80.41 6.50
N ARG A 18 2.32 81.04 5.94
CA ARG A 18 3.37 80.47 5.08
C ARG A 18 4.76 80.77 5.67
N PRO A 19 5.81 80.04 5.27
CA PRO A 19 6.94 80.73 4.60
C PRO A 19 7.11 80.32 3.12
N ASP A 20 8.16 80.84 2.48
CA ASP A 20 8.41 80.76 1.03
C ASP A 20 9.91 80.54 0.70
N ASP A 21 10.21 80.31 -0.59
CA ASP A 21 11.50 80.30 -1.31
C ASP A 21 12.57 79.23 -0.98
N SER A 22 12.83 78.32 -1.95
CA SER A 22 14.19 78.14 -2.53
C SER A 22 14.23 77.19 -3.75
N ARG A 23 14.32 77.80 -4.94
CA ARG A 23 15.10 77.47 -6.17
C ARG A 23 15.40 76.02 -6.62
N ASP A 24 15.40 75.86 -7.96
CA ASP A 24 16.11 74.86 -8.81
C ASP A 24 15.71 73.37 -8.65
N LYS A 25 15.56 72.58 -9.73
CA LYS A 25 16.09 72.69 -11.11
C LYS A 25 15.23 71.91 -12.13
N HIS A 26 15.30 72.31 -13.41
CA HIS A 26 14.85 71.49 -14.55
C HIS A 26 15.80 70.28 -14.74
N LEU A 27 15.26 69.09 -15.04
CA LEU A 27 16.01 67.98 -15.63
C LEU A 27 15.06 67.02 -16.35
N ASP A 28 15.02 67.10 -17.67
CA ASP A 28 14.19 66.27 -18.54
C ASP A 28 14.85 64.90 -18.81
N THR A 29 14.07 63.82 -18.80
CA THR A 29 14.37 62.53 -19.47
C THR A 29 13.08 61.69 -19.54
N PRO A 30 12.93 60.73 -20.47
CA PRO A 30 11.83 60.87 -21.43
C PRO A 30 10.60 59.99 -21.13
N SER A 31 9.45 60.43 -21.64
CA SER A 31 8.24 59.61 -21.72
C SER A 31 8.46 58.39 -22.62
N ALA A 32 8.54 57.21 -22.00
CA ALA A 32 8.31 55.96 -22.72
C ALA A 32 6.82 55.88 -23.10
N SER A 33 6.52 55.84 -24.40
CA SER A 33 5.14 55.84 -24.90
C SER A 33 4.42 54.52 -24.59
N GLY A 34 3.84 54.44 -23.39
CA GLY A 34 2.83 53.45 -23.08
C GLY A 34 1.63 53.67 -23.99
N ARG A 35 1.43 52.78 -24.97
CA ARG A 35 0.23 52.74 -25.80
C ARG A 35 -0.98 52.40 -24.93
N THR A 36 -1.60 53.42 -24.34
CA THR A 36 -2.95 53.34 -23.82
C THR A 36 -3.89 52.99 -24.97
N LEU A 37 -4.23 51.70 -25.08
CA LEU A 37 -5.35 51.24 -25.89
C LEU A 37 -6.57 52.05 -25.49
N LYS A 38 -7.06 52.89 -26.40
CA LYS A 38 -8.24 53.71 -26.16
C LYS A 38 -9.42 52.80 -25.86
N HIS A 39 -10.02 52.99 -24.69
CA HIS A 39 -11.21 52.26 -24.23
C HIS A 39 -12.40 52.42 -25.19
N ASP A 40 -12.35 53.45 -26.03
CA ASP A 40 -13.29 53.81 -27.08
C ASP A 40 -13.46 52.69 -28.13
N LEU A 41 -12.36 52.08 -28.62
CA LEU A 41 -12.38 51.14 -29.76
C LEU A 41 -13.24 49.88 -29.56
N LEU A 42 -13.50 49.47 -28.31
CA LEU A 42 -14.39 48.35 -27.99
C LEU A 42 -15.86 48.81 -27.84
N ILE A 43 -16.09 50.08 -27.51
CA ILE A 43 -17.42 50.68 -27.33
C ILE A 43 -17.97 51.22 -28.66
N ASP A 44 -17.08 51.61 -29.59
CA ASP A 44 -17.40 52.09 -30.94
C ASP A 44 -17.85 50.96 -31.90
N LEU A 45 -17.77 49.69 -31.48
CA LEU A 45 -18.22 48.54 -32.27
C LEU A 45 -19.76 48.44 -32.32
N PRO A 46 -20.36 48.02 -33.47
CA PRO A 46 -21.78 47.72 -33.54
C PRO A 46 -22.20 46.66 -32.51
N LEU A 47 -23.38 46.84 -31.92
CA LEU A 47 -23.86 45.99 -30.82
C LEU A 47 -23.93 44.51 -31.20
N ASP A 48 -24.29 44.19 -32.45
CA ASP A 48 -24.36 42.81 -32.94
C ASP A 48 -22.98 42.14 -32.96
N ILE A 49 -21.93 42.87 -33.39
CA ILE A 49 -20.54 42.39 -33.37
C ILE A 49 -20.07 42.17 -31.92
N LEU A 50 -20.46 43.06 -31.00
CA LEU A 50 -20.19 42.86 -29.57
C LEU A 50 -20.91 41.64 -29.01
N CYS A 51 -22.16 41.39 -29.38
CA CYS A 51 -22.89 40.19 -28.99
C CYS A 51 -22.19 38.91 -29.48
N GLU A 52 -21.75 38.84 -30.74
CA GLU A 52 -21.00 37.68 -31.24
C GLU A 52 -19.64 37.51 -30.56
N ILE A 53 -18.91 38.60 -30.27
CA ILE A 53 -17.68 38.54 -29.45
C ILE A 53 -17.99 37.99 -28.05
N PHE A 54 -19.07 38.44 -27.40
CA PHE A 54 -19.44 38.00 -26.06
C PHE A 54 -19.86 36.53 -26.00
N LYS A 55 -20.46 35.98 -27.07
CA LYS A 55 -20.77 34.54 -27.20
C LYS A 55 -19.55 33.64 -27.25
N LEU A 56 -18.39 34.17 -27.66
CA LEU A 56 -17.12 33.44 -27.76
C LEU A 56 -16.29 33.51 -26.46
N LEU A 57 -16.73 34.25 -25.44
CA LEU A 57 -16.03 34.36 -24.16
C LEU A 57 -16.38 33.18 -23.23
N PRO A 58 -15.41 32.63 -22.46
CA PRO A 58 -15.70 31.71 -21.37
C PRO A 58 -16.70 32.32 -20.35
N PRO A 59 -17.54 31.51 -19.67
CA PRO A 59 -18.56 32.01 -18.74
C PRO A 59 -18.02 32.88 -17.60
N LEU A 60 -16.80 32.61 -17.14
CA LEU A 60 -16.12 33.43 -16.14
C LEU A 60 -15.69 34.78 -16.70
N ASP A 61 -15.18 34.82 -17.93
CA ASP A 61 -14.65 36.04 -18.54
C ASP A 61 -15.76 37.00 -18.93
N LEU A 62 -16.89 36.49 -19.45
CA LEU A 62 -18.11 37.28 -19.63
C LEU A 62 -18.61 37.87 -18.29
N LEU A 63 -18.50 37.11 -17.20
CA LEU A 63 -18.86 37.56 -15.86
C LEU A 63 -17.92 38.62 -15.29
N GLN A 64 -16.61 38.55 -15.56
CA GLN A 64 -15.68 39.61 -15.20
C GLN A 64 -15.85 40.84 -16.09
N LEU A 65 -16.12 40.69 -17.39
CA LEU A 65 -16.47 41.79 -18.29
C LEU A 65 -17.71 42.55 -17.80
N ALA A 66 -18.75 41.84 -17.35
CA ALA A 66 -19.94 42.40 -16.70
C ALA A 66 -19.66 43.04 -15.31
N ARG A 67 -18.40 43.11 -14.88
CA ARG A 67 -17.92 43.78 -13.66
C ARG A 67 -16.92 44.92 -13.93
N THR A 68 -16.33 45.02 -15.13
CA THR A 68 -15.35 46.09 -15.45
C THR A 68 -15.99 47.47 -15.54
N THR A 69 -17.16 47.60 -16.19
CA THR A 69 -17.83 48.89 -16.39
C THR A 69 -19.31 48.85 -16.01
N LYS A 70 -19.86 50.01 -15.66
CA LYS A 70 -21.31 50.17 -15.41
C LYS A 70 -22.15 49.86 -16.65
N SER A 71 -21.62 50.15 -17.84
CA SER A 71 -22.30 49.90 -19.13
C SER A 71 -22.39 48.42 -19.44
N PHE A 72 -21.27 47.68 -19.40
CA PHE A 72 -21.28 46.23 -19.58
C PHE A 72 -22.09 45.53 -18.49
N ARG A 73 -22.01 46.00 -17.23
CA ARG A 73 -22.88 45.48 -16.16
C ARG A 73 -24.36 45.68 -16.45
N LYS A 74 -24.77 46.86 -16.93
CA LYS A 74 -26.18 47.14 -17.25
C LYS A 74 -26.66 46.31 -18.44
N PHE A 75 -25.83 46.14 -19.47
CA PHE A 75 -26.19 45.37 -20.66
C PHE A 75 -26.22 43.85 -20.38
N LEU A 76 -25.10 43.29 -19.91
CA LEU A 76 -24.96 41.83 -19.76
C LEU A 76 -25.81 41.24 -18.62
N MET A 77 -26.26 42.03 -17.64
CA MET A 77 -27.15 41.56 -16.58
C MET A 77 -28.65 41.78 -16.89
N ASP A 78 -28.99 42.32 -18.07
CA ASP A 78 -30.37 42.48 -18.50
C ASP A 78 -30.94 41.19 -19.12
N ARG A 79 -32.26 41.00 -19.06
CA ARG A 79 -32.95 39.87 -19.71
C ARG A 79 -32.82 39.89 -21.24
N ALA A 80 -32.61 41.06 -21.86
CA ALA A 80 -32.32 41.17 -23.29
C ALA A 80 -31.05 40.39 -23.69
N SER A 81 -30.07 40.29 -22.78
CA SER A 81 -28.79 39.59 -23.00
C SER A 81 -28.85 38.09 -22.67
N LYS A 82 -30.03 37.53 -22.39
CA LYS A 82 -30.18 36.12 -21.96
C LYS A 82 -29.57 35.12 -22.96
N SER A 83 -29.76 35.36 -24.25
CA SER A 83 -29.23 34.50 -25.32
C SER A 83 -27.71 34.38 -25.24
N ILE A 84 -26.99 35.49 -25.07
CA ILE A 84 -25.53 35.53 -24.95
C ILE A 84 -25.04 34.58 -23.85
N TRP A 85 -25.68 34.59 -22.68
CA TRP A 85 -25.34 33.67 -21.59
C TRP A 85 -25.75 32.23 -21.85
N THR A 86 -26.87 32.02 -22.53
CA THR A 86 -27.35 30.68 -22.90
C THR A 86 -26.35 30.02 -23.86
N ASP A 87 -25.92 30.76 -24.88
CA ASP A 87 -24.92 30.35 -25.88
C ASP A 87 -23.59 30.02 -25.17
N VAL A 88 -23.06 30.94 -24.35
CA VAL A 88 -21.79 30.78 -23.60
C VAL A 88 -21.80 29.59 -22.64
N LEU A 89 -22.93 29.32 -21.96
CA LEU A 89 -23.04 28.15 -21.09
C LEU A 89 -23.18 26.85 -21.90
N SER A 90 -23.90 26.87 -23.02
CA SER A 90 -24.08 25.70 -23.89
C SER A 90 -22.79 25.26 -24.60
N ALA A 91 -21.83 26.18 -24.76
CA ALA A 91 -20.50 25.88 -25.30
C ALA A 91 -19.61 25.09 -24.33
N VAL A 92 -19.99 24.94 -23.06
CA VAL A 92 -19.21 24.18 -22.06
C VAL A 92 -19.59 22.70 -22.08
N GLU A 93 -18.64 21.86 -22.53
CA GLU A 93 -18.80 20.41 -22.62
C GLU A 93 -19.27 19.78 -21.29
N ASP A 94 -20.38 19.03 -21.36
CA ASP A 94 -21.06 18.35 -20.23
C ASP A 94 -21.64 19.24 -19.12
N LEU A 95 -21.66 20.58 -19.26
CA LEU A 95 -22.29 21.43 -18.25
C LEU A 95 -23.80 21.15 -18.17
N PRO A 96 -24.38 20.92 -16.97
CA PRO A 96 -25.82 20.80 -16.82
C PRO A 96 -26.55 22.09 -17.25
N PRO A 97 -27.80 22.00 -17.73
CA PRO A 97 -28.60 23.18 -18.05
C PRO A 97 -28.82 24.04 -16.79
N CYS A 98 -28.84 25.37 -16.98
CA CYS A 98 -29.14 26.31 -15.89
C CYS A 98 -30.51 25.99 -15.28
N PRO A 99 -30.61 25.81 -13.95
CA PRO A 99 -31.87 25.42 -13.29
C PRO A 99 -32.79 26.63 -13.11
N ASP A 100 -34.10 26.39 -13.06
CA ASP A 100 -35.13 27.43 -12.91
C ASP A 100 -34.99 28.31 -11.65
N ASP A 101 -34.24 27.86 -10.63
CA ASP A 101 -33.95 28.65 -9.41
C ASP A 101 -32.75 29.61 -9.55
N LEU A 102 -32.14 29.70 -10.74
CA LEU A 102 -31.03 30.61 -11.06
C LEU A 102 -31.24 31.33 -12.40
N SER A 103 -30.73 32.56 -12.50
CA SER A 103 -30.43 33.15 -13.81
C SER A 103 -29.04 32.71 -14.29
N GLU A 104 -28.83 32.72 -15.60
CA GLU A 104 -27.59 32.26 -16.23
C GLU A 104 -26.32 32.95 -15.70
N PRO A 105 -26.29 34.28 -15.41
CA PRO A 105 -25.13 34.93 -14.78
C PRO A 105 -24.87 34.46 -13.34
N GLN A 106 -25.92 34.03 -12.61
CA GLN A 106 -25.76 33.45 -11.27
C GLN A 106 -25.25 32.01 -11.35
N TYR A 107 -25.70 31.23 -12.34
CA TYR A 107 -25.18 29.89 -12.58
C TYR A 107 -23.72 29.92 -13.03
N ALA A 108 -23.34 30.84 -13.91
CA ALA A 108 -21.95 31.09 -14.26
C ALA A 108 -21.10 31.46 -13.03
N TYR A 109 -21.62 32.30 -12.13
CA TYR A 109 -20.93 32.65 -10.87
C TYR A 109 -20.82 31.48 -9.89
N LEU A 110 -21.79 30.56 -9.87
CA LEU A 110 -21.76 29.36 -9.04
C LEU A 110 -20.79 28.30 -9.56
N MET A 111 -20.75 28.08 -10.86
CA MET A 111 -20.01 26.96 -11.46
C MET A 111 -18.55 27.28 -11.81
N PHE A 112 -18.21 28.55 -12.07
CA PHE A 112 -16.88 28.92 -12.60
C PHE A 112 -16.10 29.95 -11.77
N SER A 113 -16.70 30.61 -10.78
CA SER A 113 -15.94 31.57 -9.97
C SER A 113 -15.07 30.91 -8.91
N ASN A 114 -13.95 31.54 -8.57
CA ASN A 114 -13.00 31.11 -7.55
C ASN A 114 -13.01 32.02 -6.31
N ASN A 115 -14.14 32.68 -6.03
CA ASN A 115 -14.29 33.59 -4.88
C ASN A 115 -15.35 33.09 -3.89
N CYS A 116 -15.18 33.45 -2.62
CA CYS A 116 -16.22 33.30 -1.61
C CYS A 116 -17.39 34.27 -1.89
N HIS A 117 -18.61 33.76 -2.02
CA HIS A 117 -19.79 34.56 -2.33
C HIS A 117 -20.21 35.53 -1.22
N ASP A 118 -19.80 35.30 0.03
CA ASP A 118 -20.07 36.19 1.19
C ASP A 118 -19.00 37.28 1.36
N CYS A 119 -17.72 36.89 1.53
CA CYS A 119 -16.63 37.85 1.82
C CYS A 119 -15.78 38.24 0.60
N LEU A 120 -16.14 37.79 -0.60
CA LEU A 120 -15.49 38.07 -1.90
C LEU A 120 -14.00 37.69 -2.03
N ARG A 121 -13.34 37.20 -0.97
CA ARG A 121 -11.94 36.73 -1.03
C ARG A 121 -11.74 35.62 -2.09
N PRO A 122 -10.71 35.71 -2.95
CA PRO A 122 -10.39 34.70 -3.94
C PRO A 122 -9.69 33.48 -3.32
N LEU A 123 -9.77 32.33 -3.99
CA LEU A 123 -9.10 31.08 -3.62
C LEU A 123 -7.59 31.24 -3.46
N SER A 124 -6.95 32.10 -4.27
CA SER A 124 -5.52 32.40 -4.22
C SER A 124 -5.05 33.16 -2.97
N GLU A 125 -5.98 33.72 -2.19
CA GLU A 125 -5.71 34.21 -0.84
C GLU A 125 -5.99 33.12 0.19
N LEU A 126 -7.14 32.44 0.10
CA LEU A 126 -7.56 31.40 1.05
C LEU A 126 -6.54 30.26 1.17
N VAL A 127 -5.95 29.83 0.05
CA VAL A 127 -4.92 28.79 0.01
C VAL A 127 -3.63 29.18 0.76
N LYS A 128 -3.36 30.48 0.96
CA LYS A 128 -2.23 30.96 1.79
C LYS A 128 -2.53 30.87 3.29
N ASP A 129 -3.81 30.85 3.67
CA ASP A 129 -4.31 30.79 5.05
C ASP A 129 -4.57 29.32 5.51
N ASP A 130 -4.15 28.30 4.75
CA ASP A 130 -4.60 26.89 4.88
C ASP A 130 -6.14 26.72 4.78
N GLU A 131 -6.84 27.68 4.14
CA GLU A 131 -8.31 27.70 4.08
C GLU A 131 -8.88 27.27 2.72
N ALA A 132 -10.02 26.59 2.78
CA ALA A 132 -10.69 26.01 1.63
C ALA A 132 -11.91 26.82 1.19
N LEU A 133 -12.18 26.80 -0.11
CA LEU A 133 -13.40 27.30 -0.74
C LEU A 133 -14.35 26.11 -0.96
N LEU A 134 -15.58 26.21 -0.44
CA LEU A 134 -16.52 25.09 -0.34
C LEU A 134 -17.75 25.39 -1.19
N LEU A 135 -18.02 24.55 -2.20
CA LEU A 135 -19.18 24.65 -3.08
C LEU A 135 -20.36 23.88 -2.49
N TYR A 136 -21.50 24.56 -2.30
CA TYR A 136 -22.73 23.99 -1.75
C TYR A 136 -23.84 24.06 -2.82
N LEU A 137 -23.96 22.98 -3.59
CA LEU A 137 -24.80 22.91 -4.79
C LEU A 137 -26.31 22.99 -4.50
N GLU A 138 -26.80 22.52 -3.35
CA GLU A 138 -28.22 22.66 -2.98
C GLU A 138 -28.51 24.07 -2.41
N ALA A 139 -27.55 24.64 -1.69
CA ALA A 139 -27.62 26.02 -1.18
C ALA A 139 -27.36 27.10 -2.24
N ARG A 140 -26.96 26.71 -3.47
CA ARG A 140 -26.56 27.59 -4.58
C ARG A 140 -25.47 28.61 -4.21
N ALA A 141 -24.53 28.21 -3.34
CA ALA A 141 -23.54 29.13 -2.76
C ALA A 141 -22.13 28.51 -2.71
N GLN A 142 -21.10 29.34 -2.90
CA GLN A 142 -19.71 28.97 -2.71
C GLN A 142 -19.09 29.80 -1.59
N LEU A 143 -18.61 29.18 -0.51
CA LEU A 143 -18.22 29.88 0.72
C LEU A 143 -16.88 29.37 1.24
N CYS A 144 -15.99 30.26 1.69
CA CYS A 144 -14.86 29.82 2.51
C CYS A 144 -15.35 29.36 3.89
N ARG A 145 -14.56 28.55 4.61
CA ARG A 145 -14.94 27.96 5.90
C ARG A 145 -15.52 28.97 6.91
N ALA A 146 -14.86 30.13 7.06
CA ALA A 146 -15.28 31.18 7.97
C ALA A 146 -16.67 31.76 7.63
N CYS A 147 -17.06 31.78 6.36
CA CYS A 147 -18.38 32.22 5.91
C CYS A 147 -19.39 31.08 5.96
N SER A 148 -18.99 29.85 5.63
CA SER A 148 -19.80 28.65 5.82
C SER A 148 -20.29 28.51 7.26
N LEU A 149 -19.44 28.81 8.26
CA LEU A 149 -19.81 28.77 9.68
C LEU A 149 -20.82 29.86 10.11
N LYS A 150 -21.03 30.92 9.31
CA LYS A 150 -22.11 31.90 9.53
C LYS A 150 -23.43 31.45 8.91
N HIS A 151 -23.36 30.86 7.72
CA HIS A 151 -24.54 30.48 6.93
C HIS A 151 -25.08 29.09 7.26
N PHE A 152 -24.32 28.24 7.97
CA PHE A 152 -24.72 26.88 8.33
C PHE A 152 -24.57 26.60 9.85
N ASN A 153 -25.70 26.57 10.57
CA ASN A 153 -25.78 26.29 12.02
C ASN A 153 -26.39 24.91 12.30
N ARG A 154 -26.20 24.33 13.50
CA ARG A 154 -26.98 23.13 13.88
C ARG A 154 -28.45 23.52 14.03
N TRP A 155 -29.39 22.58 13.86
CA TRP A 155 -30.83 22.88 13.93
C TRP A 155 -31.28 23.51 15.27
N LYS A 156 -30.60 23.18 16.38
CA LYS A 156 -30.84 23.76 17.71
C LYS A 156 -30.28 25.18 17.90
N GLU A 157 -29.47 25.65 16.95
CA GLU A 157 -28.73 26.91 16.93
C GLU A 157 -29.26 27.86 15.82
N LEU A 158 -30.45 27.57 15.30
CA LEU A 158 -31.18 28.46 14.38
C LEU A 158 -31.81 29.63 15.18
N PRO A 159 -31.89 30.85 14.61
CA PRO A 159 -32.43 32.02 15.33
C PRO A 159 -33.90 31.90 15.73
N GLU A 160 -34.71 31.14 14.98
CA GLU A 160 -36.11 30.85 15.27
C GLU A 160 -36.35 29.36 15.51
N LYS A 161 -37.46 29.02 16.19
CA LYS A 161 -37.90 27.63 16.42
C LYS A 161 -38.51 27.01 15.15
N VAL A 162 -37.69 26.86 14.11
CA VAL A 162 -38.08 26.25 12.84
C VAL A 162 -38.57 24.82 13.07
N SER A 163 -39.76 24.51 12.54
CA SER A 163 -40.38 23.19 12.69
C SER A 163 -39.54 22.11 12.04
N LEU A 164 -39.26 21.03 12.77
CA LEU A 164 -38.52 19.86 12.28
C LEU A 164 -39.13 19.23 11.01
N SER A 165 -40.42 19.46 10.73
CA SER A 165 -41.04 19.06 9.46
C SER A 165 -40.36 19.64 8.22
N LEU A 166 -39.69 20.79 8.33
CA LEU A 166 -38.99 21.46 7.22
C LEU A 166 -37.56 20.95 7.01
N VAL A 167 -37.04 20.05 7.87
CA VAL A 167 -35.63 19.61 7.87
C VAL A 167 -35.21 18.88 6.58
N GLU A 168 -36.18 18.29 5.87
CA GLU A 168 -35.94 17.61 4.60
C GLU A 168 -35.57 18.58 3.47
N PHE A 169 -36.19 19.77 3.42
CA PHE A 169 -36.03 20.75 2.33
C PHE A 169 -34.92 21.81 2.57
N VAL A 170 -34.19 21.72 3.68
CA VAL A 170 -33.12 22.68 4.01
C VAL A 170 -31.75 22.09 3.62
N PRO A 171 -30.98 22.75 2.73
CA PRO A 171 -29.60 22.38 2.40
C PRO A 171 -28.74 22.20 3.64
N ALA A 172 -27.94 21.14 3.69
CA ALA A 172 -27.23 20.76 4.91
C ALA A 172 -25.90 20.08 4.61
N THR A 173 -24.90 20.37 5.43
CA THR A 173 -23.54 19.90 5.21
C THR A 173 -23.22 18.66 6.04
N THR A 174 -22.38 17.78 5.49
CA THR A 174 -21.72 16.68 6.21
C THR A 174 -20.41 17.13 6.88
N ASN A 175 -19.95 18.35 6.57
CA ASN A 175 -18.68 18.92 7.04
C ASN A 175 -18.54 18.83 8.56
N ARG A 176 -17.41 18.26 8.98
CA ARG A 176 -17.07 18.07 10.39
C ARG A 176 -16.31 19.29 10.95
N LEU A 177 -16.21 19.29 12.28
CA LEU A 177 -15.81 20.35 13.20
C LEU A 177 -14.58 21.21 12.78
N THR A 178 -14.50 22.43 13.32
CA THR A 178 -13.25 23.22 13.29
C THR A 178 -12.15 22.57 14.14
N LYS A 179 -10.88 22.95 13.89
CA LYS A 179 -9.74 22.47 14.70
C LYS A 179 -9.96 22.77 16.21
N ASP A 180 -10.70 23.82 16.56
CA ASP A 180 -10.95 24.25 17.94
C ASP A 180 -12.22 23.63 18.56
N GLU A 181 -13.26 23.37 17.76
CA GLU A 181 -14.38 22.51 18.16
C GLU A 181 -13.90 21.07 18.47
N VAL A 182 -12.82 20.60 17.84
CA VAL A 182 -12.17 19.32 18.20
C VAL A 182 -11.44 19.44 19.54
N LYS A 183 -10.63 20.49 19.76
CA LYS A 183 -9.89 20.72 21.02
C LYS A 183 -10.81 20.76 22.25
N SER A 184 -11.97 21.41 22.15
CA SER A 184 -12.91 21.52 23.30
C SER A 184 -13.59 20.19 23.66
N SER A 185 -13.56 19.18 22.79
CA SER A 185 -14.20 17.88 23.01
C SER A 185 -13.32 16.85 23.74
N SER A 186 -12.01 17.11 23.91
CA SER A 186 -11.07 16.08 24.39
C SER A 186 -10.96 16.03 25.91
N LYS A 187 -11.70 15.10 26.55
CA LYS A 187 -11.24 14.46 27.80
C LYS A 187 -11.53 12.97 27.96
N TYR A 188 -12.48 12.36 27.22
CA TYR A 188 -12.84 10.94 27.46
C TYR A 188 -12.98 9.97 26.26
N HIS A 189 -13.03 10.40 25.00
CA HIS A 189 -13.29 9.49 23.86
C HIS A 189 -12.25 9.53 22.73
N ARG A 190 -10.98 9.19 23.04
CA ARG A 190 -9.89 9.05 22.04
C ARG A 190 -9.58 7.59 21.63
N LYS A 191 -10.08 6.56 22.34
CA LYS A 191 -9.66 5.15 22.14
C LYS A 191 -10.66 4.19 21.48
N PHE A 192 -11.94 4.54 21.33
CA PHE A 192 -12.93 3.65 20.71
C PHE A 192 -13.86 4.39 19.75
N ARG A 193 -13.47 4.42 18.46
CA ARG A 193 -14.43 4.56 17.36
C ARG A 193 -13.86 3.96 16.08
N GLU A 194 -14.51 2.93 15.57
CA GLU A 194 -14.15 2.28 14.30
C GLU A 194 -14.47 3.19 13.11
N PRO A 195 -13.80 3.04 11.95
CA PRO A 195 -13.86 4.05 10.89
C PRO A 195 -15.17 4.11 10.07
N GLN A 196 -16.10 3.17 10.23
CA GLN A 196 -17.05 2.80 9.16
C GLN A 196 -18.57 2.96 9.44
N GLN A 197 -19.01 3.60 10.54
CA GLN A 197 -20.45 3.84 10.79
C GLN A 197 -20.77 5.26 11.28
N LEU A 198 -20.49 6.27 10.45
CA LEU A 198 -21.07 7.63 10.55
C LEU A 198 -21.43 8.19 9.18
N GLU A 199 -22.17 7.39 8.43
CA GLU A 199 -22.99 7.86 7.29
C GLU A 199 -24.18 8.68 7.82
N ASP A 200 -24.68 9.59 6.99
CA ASP A 200 -25.97 10.28 7.09
C ASP A 200 -26.38 10.90 8.44
N LYS A 201 -25.62 11.91 8.87
CA LYS A 201 -26.15 12.98 9.74
C LYS A 201 -25.81 14.35 9.20
N ARG A 202 -26.78 15.00 8.55
CA ARG A 202 -26.84 16.44 8.25
C ARG A 202 -26.44 17.22 9.53
N THR A 203 -25.23 17.79 9.59
CA THR A 203 -24.66 18.32 10.85
C THR A 203 -25.06 19.77 11.09
N ARG A 204 -25.03 20.58 10.03
CA ARG A 204 -25.34 22.00 9.99
C ARG A 204 -26.22 22.29 8.77
N PHE A 205 -27.14 23.24 8.90
CA PHE A 205 -28.24 23.52 7.99
C PHE A 205 -28.21 24.99 7.54
N HIS A 206 -28.54 25.25 6.28
CA HIS A 206 -28.49 26.59 5.69
C HIS A 206 -29.53 27.52 6.33
N VAL A 207 -29.05 28.48 7.13
CA VAL A 207 -29.87 29.33 8.01
C VAL A 207 -30.90 30.12 7.20
N ASN A 208 -30.48 30.71 6.08
CA ASN A 208 -31.34 31.55 5.24
C ASN A 208 -32.51 30.77 4.63
N THR A 209 -32.27 29.54 4.14
CA THR A 209 -33.33 28.66 3.61
C THR A 209 -34.26 28.18 4.72
N ALA A 210 -33.72 27.82 5.89
CA ALA A 210 -34.53 27.40 7.04
C ALA A 210 -35.52 28.49 7.49
N LEU A 211 -35.07 29.75 7.56
CA LEU A 211 -35.91 30.89 7.94
C LEU A 211 -36.93 31.26 6.85
N ALA A 212 -36.54 31.26 5.57
CA ALA A 212 -37.46 31.54 4.46
C ALA A 212 -38.62 30.53 4.40
N LEU A 213 -38.31 29.23 4.45
CA LEU A 213 -39.31 28.15 4.49
C LEU A 213 -40.17 28.21 5.75
N HIS A 214 -39.62 28.63 6.89
CA HIS A 214 -40.40 28.83 8.11
C HIS A 214 -41.47 29.92 7.93
N GLU A 215 -41.05 31.07 7.41
CA GLU A 215 -41.93 32.22 7.19
C GLU A 215 -43.01 31.97 6.13
N GLU A 216 -42.72 31.23 5.07
CA GLU A 216 -43.75 30.74 4.14
C GLU A 216 -44.76 29.80 4.83
N HIS A 217 -44.26 28.73 5.46
CA HIS A 217 -45.11 27.73 6.11
C HIS A 217 -45.99 28.32 7.25
N LYS A 218 -45.54 29.41 7.86
CA LYS A 218 -46.23 30.19 8.92
C LYS A 218 -47.37 31.06 8.37
N LYS A 219 -47.27 31.53 7.13
CA LYS A 219 -48.33 32.32 6.44
C LYS A 219 -49.51 31.47 5.98
N ILE A 220 -49.26 30.20 5.68
CA ILE A 220 -50.27 29.26 5.15
C ILE A 220 -51.24 28.82 6.26
N LYS A 221 -52.55 28.99 6.03
CA LYS A 221 -53.63 28.58 6.95
C LYS A 221 -54.33 27.31 6.46
N GLY A 222 -54.67 26.43 7.39
CA GLY A 222 -55.40 25.18 7.12
C GLY A 222 -54.51 24.01 6.68
N ASN A 223 -54.83 22.80 7.17
CA ASN A 223 -53.94 21.62 7.03
C ASN A 223 -53.82 21.15 5.57
N LYS A 224 -54.90 21.20 4.79
CA LYS A 224 -54.91 20.82 3.36
C LYS A 224 -53.95 21.71 2.54
N ALA A 225 -53.92 23.02 2.81
CA ALA A 225 -53.03 23.96 2.12
C ALA A 225 -51.57 23.75 2.52
N LYS A 226 -51.29 23.47 3.81
CA LYS A 226 -49.94 23.11 4.28
C LYS A 226 -49.43 21.85 3.60
N ASN A 227 -50.22 20.78 3.54
CA ASN A 227 -49.83 19.54 2.88
C ASN A 227 -49.55 19.75 1.38
N ALA A 228 -50.35 20.56 0.68
CA ALA A 228 -50.11 20.90 -0.72
C ALA A 228 -48.82 21.70 -0.94
N TRP A 229 -48.49 22.64 -0.06
CA TRP A 229 -47.20 23.36 -0.11
C TRP A 229 -46.01 22.47 0.24
N MET A 230 -46.12 21.59 1.25
CA MET A 230 -45.08 20.60 1.58
C MET A 230 -44.76 19.69 0.37
N GLU A 231 -45.79 19.25 -0.35
CA GLU A 231 -45.63 18.46 -1.58
C GLU A 231 -45.01 19.28 -2.72
N ASN A 232 -45.31 20.58 -2.83
CA ASN A 232 -44.64 21.45 -3.77
C ASN A 232 -43.15 21.66 -3.43
N GLN A 233 -42.82 21.86 -2.14
CA GLN A 233 -41.43 21.94 -1.68
C GLN A 233 -40.67 20.63 -1.92
N ARG A 234 -41.32 19.47 -1.80
CA ARG A 234 -40.74 18.17 -2.17
C ARG A 234 -40.37 18.12 -3.65
N LYS A 235 -41.22 18.62 -4.55
CA LYS A 235 -40.92 18.66 -6.00
C LYS A 235 -39.78 19.61 -6.34
N LEU A 236 -39.76 20.79 -5.72
CA LEU A 236 -38.65 21.74 -5.85
C LEU A 236 -37.33 21.17 -5.30
N TRP A 237 -37.40 20.40 -4.22
CA TRP A 237 -36.23 19.69 -3.67
C TRP A 237 -35.72 18.60 -4.62
N VAL A 238 -36.60 17.75 -5.16
CA VAL A 238 -36.22 16.67 -6.09
C VAL A 238 -35.57 17.24 -7.36
N ALA A 239 -36.16 18.25 -8.01
CA ALA A 239 -35.57 18.88 -9.19
C ALA A 239 -34.19 19.53 -8.90
N LYS A 240 -34.03 20.05 -7.67
CA LYS A 240 -32.75 20.58 -7.19
C LYS A 240 -31.72 19.48 -6.97
N GLU A 241 -32.11 18.36 -6.38
CA GLU A 241 -31.30 17.17 -6.14
C GLU A 241 -30.86 16.50 -7.45
N GLU A 242 -31.75 16.38 -8.44
CA GLU A 242 -31.44 15.94 -9.81
C GLU A 242 -30.37 16.84 -10.46
N HIS A 243 -30.50 18.16 -10.39
CA HIS A 243 -29.47 19.09 -10.86
C HIS A 243 -28.15 18.98 -10.06
N VAL A 244 -28.20 18.78 -8.74
CA VAL A 244 -26.99 18.62 -7.90
C VAL A 244 -26.22 17.38 -8.36
N ASN A 245 -26.90 16.25 -8.54
CA ASN A 245 -26.31 15.01 -9.06
C ASN A 245 -25.70 15.22 -10.46
N ALA A 246 -26.35 15.99 -11.34
CA ALA A 246 -25.80 16.34 -12.66
C ALA A 246 -24.52 17.19 -12.56
N CYS A 247 -24.48 18.17 -11.65
CA CYS A 247 -23.27 18.95 -11.36
C CYS A 247 -22.13 18.09 -10.81
N GLU A 248 -22.40 17.15 -9.91
CA GLU A 248 -21.37 16.22 -9.39
C GLU A 248 -20.79 15.33 -10.49
N VAL A 249 -21.64 14.80 -11.39
CA VAL A 249 -21.19 14.07 -12.58
C VAL A 249 -20.31 14.94 -13.49
N TYR A 250 -20.68 16.19 -13.72
CA TYR A 250 -19.88 17.16 -14.49
C TYR A 250 -18.51 17.43 -13.85
N PHE A 251 -18.45 17.70 -12.55
CA PHE A 251 -17.17 17.91 -11.85
C PHE A 251 -16.30 16.63 -11.86
N GLY A 252 -16.90 15.45 -11.68
CA GLY A 252 -16.20 14.17 -11.81
C GLY A 252 -15.64 13.90 -13.21
N LYS A 253 -16.34 14.34 -14.27
CA LYS A 253 -15.81 14.31 -15.65
C LYS A 253 -14.63 15.28 -15.82
N ILE A 254 -14.71 16.50 -15.29
CA ILE A 254 -13.60 17.47 -15.33
C ILE A 254 -12.37 16.95 -14.59
N GLU A 255 -12.54 16.42 -13.38
CA GLU A 255 -11.44 15.85 -12.60
C GLU A 255 -10.80 14.67 -13.34
N LYS A 256 -11.60 13.79 -13.96
CA LYS A 256 -11.12 12.73 -14.83
C LYS A 256 -10.34 13.28 -16.05
N ARG A 257 -10.86 14.30 -16.75
CA ARG A 257 -10.17 14.97 -17.88
C ARG A 257 -8.85 15.62 -17.45
N ALA A 258 -8.76 16.17 -16.23
CA ALA A 258 -7.51 16.68 -15.68
C ALA A 258 -6.52 15.54 -15.38
N ARG A 259 -6.96 14.51 -14.64
CA ARG A 259 -6.15 13.35 -14.26
C ARG A 259 -5.60 12.57 -15.46
N MET A 260 -6.38 12.44 -16.53
CA MET A 260 -5.94 11.82 -17.80
C MET A 260 -4.81 12.63 -18.45
N ARG A 261 -4.99 13.95 -18.64
CA ARG A 261 -3.96 14.85 -19.20
C ARG A 261 -2.69 14.88 -18.37
N GLU A 262 -2.79 14.87 -17.04
CA GLU A 262 -1.60 14.73 -16.20
C GLU A 262 -0.91 13.37 -16.36
N GLY A 263 -1.69 12.29 -16.54
CA GLY A 263 -1.15 10.96 -16.83
C GLY A 263 -0.41 10.91 -18.16
N GLU A 264 -0.99 11.49 -19.21
CA GLU A 264 -0.37 11.65 -20.54
C GLU A 264 0.95 12.42 -20.45
N LEU A 265 1.00 13.52 -19.69
CA LEU A 265 2.23 14.30 -19.46
C LEU A 265 3.30 13.51 -18.66
N ARG A 266 2.90 12.68 -17.68
CA ARG A 266 3.82 11.79 -16.96
C ARG A 266 4.37 10.67 -17.87
N VAL A 267 3.55 10.13 -18.76
CA VAL A 267 3.99 9.15 -19.78
C VAL A 267 4.96 9.78 -20.77
N GLN A 268 4.67 10.99 -21.28
CA GLN A 268 5.61 11.72 -22.14
C GLN A 268 6.95 11.98 -21.43
N ARG A 269 6.93 12.35 -20.14
CA ARG A 269 8.13 12.54 -19.31
C ARG A 269 8.96 11.24 -19.17
N MET A 270 8.31 10.08 -19.08
CA MET A 270 8.99 8.77 -19.06
C MET A 270 9.61 8.41 -20.40
N GLU A 271 8.93 8.64 -21.52
CA GLU A 271 9.46 8.33 -22.85
C GLU A 271 10.65 9.24 -23.21
N GLN A 272 10.60 10.53 -22.86
CA GLN A 272 11.75 11.44 -22.97
C GLN A 272 12.96 10.96 -22.16
N ALA A 273 12.74 10.40 -20.97
CA ALA A 273 13.82 9.80 -20.17
C ALA A 273 14.34 8.48 -20.77
N ARG A 274 13.47 7.66 -21.40
CA ARG A 274 13.87 6.46 -22.14
C ARG A 274 14.77 6.82 -23.33
N GLU A 275 14.39 7.79 -24.14
CA GLU A 275 15.18 8.25 -25.31
C GLU A 275 16.58 8.70 -24.87
N LYS A 276 16.66 9.47 -23.78
CA LYS A 276 17.94 9.91 -23.20
C LYS A 276 18.75 8.76 -22.61
N LEU A 277 18.11 7.76 -21.98
CA LEU A 277 18.78 6.53 -21.51
C LEU A 277 19.32 5.68 -22.66
N VAL A 278 18.56 5.54 -23.76
CA VAL A 278 19.01 4.87 -25.00
C VAL A 278 20.25 5.58 -25.55
N GLY A 279 20.25 6.92 -25.60
CA GLY A 279 21.41 7.73 -26.00
C GLY A 279 22.62 7.60 -25.07
N LEU A 280 22.43 7.17 -23.81
CA LEU A 280 23.49 6.84 -22.85
C LEU A 280 23.89 5.35 -22.85
N GLY A 281 23.45 4.56 -23.84
CA GLY A 281 23.84 3.15 -23.99
C GLY A 281 23.00 2.15 -23.17
N TRP A 282 21.89 2.56 -22.57
CA TRP A 282 21.02 1.67 -21.78
C TRP A 282 19.97 0.90 -22.60
N ALA A 283 20.06 0.95 -23.93
CA ALA A 283 19.10 0.33 -24.84
C ALA A 283 18.92 -1.18 -24.61
N GLU A 284 20.01 -1.90 -24.34
CA GLU A 284 19.98 -3.34 -24.07
C GLU A 284 19.21 -3.68 -22.79
N GLU A 285 19.49 -3.00 -21.67
CA GLU A 285 18.81 -3.20 -20.39
C GLU A 285 17.31 -2.87 -20.48
N LEU A 286 16.97 -1.81 -21.24
CA LEU A 286 15.58 -1.44 -21.54
C LEU A 286 14.88 -2.46 -22.47
N SER A 287 15.62 -3.23 -23.26
CA SER A 287 15.06 -4.33 -24.06
C SER A 287 14.78 -5.57 -23.21
N PHE A 288 15.68 -5.92 -22.27
CA PHE A 288 15.49 -7.04 -21.33
C PHE A 288 14.25 -6.86 -20.44
N SER A 289 13.92 -5.62 -20.07
CA SER A 289 12.71 -5.30 -19.30
C SER A 289 11.44 -5.18 -20.13
N GLY A 290 11.48 -5.47 -21.44
CA GLY A 290 10.34 -5.30 -22.35
C GLY A 290 9.89 -3.84 -22.48
N GLY A 291 10.83 -2.89 -22.38
CA GLY A 291 10.55 -1.46 -22.39
C GLY A 291 10.07 -0.90 -21.04
N GLN A 292 10.29 -1.57 -19.92
CA GLN A 292 9.93 -1.06 -18.60
C GLN A 292 11.12 -0.39 -17.88
N LEU A 293 10.88 0.74 -17.23
CA LEU A 293 11.84 1.31 -16.28
C LEU A 293 11.81 0.52 -14.97
N PRO A 294 12.94 0.42 -14.23
CA PRO A 294 12.97 -0.12 -12.87
C PRO A 294 11.86 0.46 -11.99
N PHE A 295 11.30 -0.36 -11.09
CA PHE A 295 10.13 0.03 -10.27
C PHE A 295 10.34 1.36 -9.50
N GLU A 296 11.53 1.55 -8.92
CA GLU A 296 11.92 2.78 -8.22
C GLU A 296 11.84 4.02 -9.14
N LEU A 297 12.29 3.91 -10.40
CA LEU A 297 12.19 4.96 -11.41
C LEU A 297 10.74 5.18 -11.86
N TYR A 298 10.01 4.12 -12.17
CA TYR A 298 8.61 4.20 -12.56
C TYR A 298 7.73 4.88 -11.49
N HIS A 299 7.99 4.58 -10.21
CA HIS A 299 7.34 5.27 -9.10
C HIS A 299 7.73 6.76 -9.03
N TRP A 300 9.01 7.10 -9.20
CA TRP A 300 9.49 8.49 -9.22
C TRP A 300 8.87 9.33 -10.35
N PHE A 301 8.71 8.77 -11.56
CA PHE A 301 8.02 9.46 -12.65
C PHE A 301 6.52 9.65 -12.38
N GLN A 302 5.86 8.71 -11.69
CA GLN A 302 4.45 8.87 -11.31
C GLN A 302 4.23 9.93 -10.22
N THR A 303 5.14 10.03 -9.23
CA THR A 303 5.04 11.04 -8.17
C THR A 303 5.58 12.42 -8.58
N SER A 304 6.29 12.50 -9.71
CA SER A 304 6.78 13.76 -10.28
C SER A 304 5.66 14.69 -10.74
N PRO A 305 5.91 16.02 -10.80
CA PRO A 305 4.99 16.97 -11.42
C PRO A 305 4.68 16.59 -12.88
N ALA A 306 3.42 16.72 -13.27
CA ALA A 306 2.96 16.41 -14.62
C ALA A 306 3.40 17.50 -15.63
N LYS A 307 4.66 17.45 -16.04
CA LYS A 307 5.28 18.35 -17.02
C LYS A 307 6.36 17.63 -17.83
N PRO A 308 6.63 18.05 -19.09
CA PRO A 308 7.74 17.52 -19.88
C PRO A 308 9.09 17.61 -19.16
N LEU A 309 10.00 16.71 -19.51
CA LEU A 309 11.38 16.71 -19.01
C LEU A 309 12.21 17.72 -19.82
N THR A 310 12.65 18.81 -19.19
CA THR A 310 13.59 19.75 -19.82
C THR A 310 15.02 19.21 -19.76
N ASP A 311 15.92 19.70 -20.62
CA ASP A 311 17.33 19.30 -20.59
C ASP A 311 18.04 19.74 -19.29
N GLU A 312 17.67 20.92 -18.76
CA GLU A 312 18.12 21.41 -17.45
C GLU A 312 17.69 20.49 -16.31
N GLU A 313 16.42 20.04 -16.31
CA GLU A 313 15.94 19.07 -15.32
C GLU A 313 16.61 17.70 -15.48
N TRP A 314 16.87 17.28 -16.72
CA TRP A 314 17.54 16.01 -16.99
C TRP A 314 18.93 15.96 -16.39
N GLU A 315 19.80 16.93 -16.67
CA GLU A 315 21.17 16.92 -16.15
C GLU A 315 21.23 17.00 -14.61
N LEU A 316 20.18 17.53 -13.95
CA LEU A 316 20.04 17.50 -12.48
C LEU A 316 19.62 16.13 -11.90
N VAL A 317 18.98 15.25 -12.68
CA VAL A 317 18.49 13.93 -12.21
C VAL A 317 19.22 12.74 -12.84
N LYS A 318 19.95 12.97 -13.92
CA LYS A 318 20.67 11.98 -14.74
C LYS A 318 21.47 10.98 -13.92
N ASP A 319 22.34 11.44 -13.04
CA ASP A 319 23.23 10.56 -12.26
C ASP A 319 22.45 9.66 -11.29
N HIS A 320 21.35 10.17 -10.72
CA HIS A 320 20.44 9.37 -9.89
C HIS A 320 19.73 8.29 -10.73
N ILE A 321 19.28 8.64 -11.94
CA ILE A 321 18.64 7.71 -12.88
C ILE A 321 19.63 6.67 -13.40
N VAL A 322 20.88 7.04 -13.69
CA VAL A 322 21.95 6.11 -14.09
C VAL A 322 22.27 5.14 -12.96
N SER A 323 22.44 5.60 -11.72
CA SER A 323 22.66 4.72 -10.56
C SER A 323 21.51 3.74 -10.31
N LEU A 324 20.26 4.17 -10.59
CA LEU A 324 19.09 3.30 -10.58
C LEU A 324 19.12 2.23 -11.69
N MET A 325 19.60 2.57 -12.88
CA MET A 325 19.78 1.62 -13.98
C MET A 325 20.96 0.65 -13.75
N GLU A 326 22.06 1.11 -13.13
CA GLU A 326 23.20 0.29 -12.72
C GLU A 326 22.78 -0.80 -11.73
N ARG A 327 22.06 -0.44 -10.66
CA ARG A 327 21.50 -1.42 -9.71
C ARG A 327 20.56 -2.41 -10.39
N SER A 328 19.81 -1.98 -11.41
CA SER A 328 18.94 -2.88 -12.20
C SER A 328 19.74 -3.84 -13.09
N ARG A 329 20.83 -3.38 -13.72
CA ARG A 329 21.77 -4.21 -14.50
C ARG A 329 22.44 -5.25 -13.61
N GLU A 330 22.94 -4.86 -12.43
CA GLU A 330 23.51 -5.80 -11.46
C GLU A 330 22.51 -6.89 -11.06
N ALA A 331 21.27 -6.49 -10.73
CA ALA A 331 20.22 -7.42 -10.36
C ALA A 331 19.89 -8.39 -11.52
N ARG A 332 19.83 -7.89 -12.76
CA ARG A 332 19.66 -8.74 -13.96
C ARG A 332 20.82 -9.72 -14.12
N LEU A 333 22.07 -9.25 -14.09
CA LEU A 333 23.25 -10.10 -14.27
C LEU A 333 23.31 -11.21 -13.20
N LYS A 334 22.99 -10.89 -11.95
CA LYS A 334 22.86 -11.88 -10.85
C LYS A 334 21.73 -12.89 -11.11
N ILE A 335 20.64 -12.50 -11.79
CA ILE A 335 19.55 -13.39 -12.22
C ILE A 335 19.89 -14.21 -13.47
N ASP A 336 20.70 -13.71 -14.40
CA ASP A 336 21.08 -14.42 -15.62
C ASP A 336 22.18 -15.47 -15.34
N ILE A 337 23.19 -15.10 -14.55
CA ILE A 337 24.16 -16.04 -13.96
C ILE A 337 23.42 -17.15 -13.18
N ARG A 338 22.33 -16.80 -12.47
CA ARG A 338 21.49 -17.80 -11.77
C ARG A 338 20.85 -18.81 -12.70
N LYS A 339 20.29 -18.39 -13.83
CA LYS A 339 19.68 -19.30 -14.82
C LYS A 339 20.74 -20.24 -15.40
N GLN A 340 21.92 -19.70 -15.75
CA GLN A 340 23.01 -20.46 -16.36
C GLN A 340 23.61 -21.48 -15.40
N LEU A 341 23.89 -21.12 -14.14
CA LEU A 341 24.39 -22.06 -13.14
C LEU A 341 23.35 -23.11 -12.75
N ASN A 342 22.06 -22.74 -12.64
CA ASN A 342 20.99 -23.72 -12.45
C ASN A 342 20.90 -24.70 -13.63
N HIS A 343 21.05 -24.20 -14.87
CA HIS A 343 21.07 -25.06 -16.06
C HIS A 343 22.27 -26.03 -16.03
N ARG A 344 23.47 -25.57 -15.70
CA ARG A 344 24.65 -26.44 -15.52
C ARG A 344 24.43 -27.51 -14.44
N ILE A 345 23.80 -27.17 -13.31
CA ILE A 345 23.46 -28.14 -12.24
C ILE A 345 22.42 -29.16 -12.73
N ASP A 346 21.35 -28.70 -13.38
CA ASP A 346 20.29 -29.54 -13.92
C ASP A 346 20.78 -30.50 -15.01
N THR A 347 21.75 -30.08 -15.83
CA THR A 347 22.35 -30.87 -16.92
C THR A 347 23.41 -31.85 -16.41
N TRP A 348 24.36 -31.42 -15.56
CA TRP A 348 25.56 -32.21 -15.26
C TRP A 348 25.53 -32.94 -13.91
N VAL A 349 25.10 -32.27 -12.83
CA VAL A 349 25.20 -32.84 -11.47
C VAL A 349 23.92 -33.59 -11.10
N LYS A 350 22.76 -33.04 -11.45
CA LYS A 350 21.45 -33.59 -11.08
C LYS A 350 21.17 -35.00 -11.60
N PRO A 351 21.49 -35.38 -12.86
CA PRO A 351 21.22 -36.75 -13.32
C PRO A 351 22.03 -37.79 -12.54
N ALA A 352 23.32 -37.52 -12.31
CA ALA A 352 24.20 -38.36 -11.51
C ALA A 352 23.74 -38.43 -10.05
N TYR A 353 23.40 -37.28 -9.44
CA TYR A 353 22.85 -37.21 -8.09
C TYR A 353 21.53 -37.98 -7.94
N THR A 354 20.62 -37.90 -8.92
CA THR A 354 19.37 -38.66 -8.92
C THR A 354 19.61 -40.16 -9.08
N SER A 355 20.56 -40.57 -9.92
CA SER A 355 20.97 -41.98 -10.01
C SER A 355 21.60 -42.48 -8.71
N PHE A 356 22.42 -41.66 -8.05
CA PHE A 356 22.99 -41.97 -6.74
C PHE A 356 21.88 -42.08 -5.69
N PHE A 357 20.96 -41.11 -5.59
CA PHE A 357 19.82 -41.11 -4.68
C PHE A 357 19.02 -42.43 -4.76
N PHE A 358 18.65 -42.87 -5.96
CA PHE A 358 17.91 -44.13 -6.16
C PHE A 358 18.75 -45.40 -5.97
N SER A 359 20.07 -45.31 -5.88
CA SER A 359 20.94 -46.45 -5.54
C SER A 359 21.00 -46.74 -4.04
N GLN A 360 20.60 -45.78 -3.19
CA GLN A 360 20.72 -45.89 -1.74
C GLN A 360 19.46 -46.53 -1.11
N PRO A 361 19.59 -47.25 0.02
CA PRO A 361 18.44 -47.70 0.80
C PRO A 361 17.52 -46.53 1.24
N PRO A 362 16.19 -46.72 1.36
CA PRO A 362 15.23 -45.63 1.63
C PRO A 362 15.43 -44.84 2.93
N SER A 363 16.17 -45.39 3.90
CA SER A 363 16.50 -44.75 5.18
C SER A 363 17.91 -44.12 5.20
N THR A 364 18.69 -44.23 4.13
CA THR A 364 20.07 -43.75 4.10
C THR A 364 20.13 -42.24 3.94
N ILE A 365 20.60 -41.56 4.98
CA ILE A 365 20.84 -40.12 4.98
C ILE A 365 22.04 -39.80 4.06
N ILE A 366 21.88 -38.80 3.20
CA ILE A 366 22.83 -38.39 2.15
C ILE A 366 22.89 -36.87 2.02
N PRO A 367 24.01 -36.31 1.50
CA PRO A 367 24.10 -34.88 1.19
C PRO A 367 23.00 -34.43 0.25
N THR A 368 22.52 -33.21 0.45
CA THR A 368 21.58 -32.58 -0.49
C THR A 368 22.29 -32.22 -1.80
N LEU A 369 21.55 -32.13 -2.92
CA LEU A 369 22.12 -31.73 -4.22
C LEU A 369 22.92 -30.42 -4.14
N HIS A 370 22.50 -29.46 -3.30
CA HIS A 370 23.19 -28.20 -3.11
C HIS A 370 24.53 -28.36 -2.36
N GLU A 371 24.59 -29.25 -1.36
CA GLU A 371 25.85 -29.59 -0.68
C GLU A 371 26.81 -30.33 -1.61
N VAL A 372 26.32 -31.24 -2.45
CA VAL A 372 27.13 -31.90 -3.48
C VAL A 372 27.73 -30.88 -4.46
N CYS A 373 26.97 -29.86 -4.87
CA CYS A 373 27.47 -28.79 -5.74
C CYS A 373 28.51 -27.86 -5.06
N LEU A 374 28.65 -27.90 -3.73
CA LEU A 374 29.66 -27.14 -2.98
C LEU A 374 30.99 -27.89 -2.83
N ILE A 375 31.04 -29.20 -3.08
CA ILE A 375 32.28 -29.99 -3.11
C ILE A 375 33.14 -29.45 -4.26
N ASP A 376 34.43 -29.13 -4.02
CA ASP A 376 35.27 -28.43 -5.00
C ASP A 376 35.41 -29.15 -6.34
N ALA A 377 35.28 -30.49 -6.37
CA ALA A 377 35.26 -31.33 -7.57
C ALA A 377 34.04 -31.09 -8.49
N PHE A 378 32.87 -30.74 -7.93
CA PHE A 378 31.70 -30.32 -8.69
C PHE A 378 31.64 -28.81 -8.89
N ARG A 379 32.00 -28.06 -7.84
CA ARG A 379 31.99 -26.59 -7.82
C ARG A 379 32.92 -26.01 -8.88
N THR A 380 34.16 -26.46 -8.98
CA THR A 380 35.16 -25.85 -9.88
C THR A 380 34.73 -25.90 -11.36
N PRO A 381 34.26 -27.05 -11.91
CA PRO A 381 33.64 -27.09 -13.23
C PRO A 381 32.42 -26.16 -13.35
N LEU A 382 31.43 -26.26 -12.45
CA LEU A 382 30.22 -25.43 -12.49
C LEU A 382 30.53 -23.92 -12.57
N CYS A 383 31.54 -23.47 -11.82
CA CYS A 383 31.93 -22.07 -11.69
C CYS A 383 32.91 -21.57 -12.77
N THR A 384 33.27 -22.41 -13.75
CA THR A 384 34.20 -22.03 -14.82
C THR A 384 33.62 -20.90 -15.68
N LEU A 385 34.44 -19.88 -15.96
CA LEU A 385 34.05 -18.72 -16.76
C LEU A 385 34.41 -18.91 -18.25
N PRO A 386 33.59 -18.41 -19.19
CA PRO A 386 32.33 -17.70 -18.95
C PRO A 386 31.17 -18.68 -18.63
N VAL A 387 30.11 -18.18 -18.00
CA VAL A 387 29.03 -19.00 -17.42
C VAL A 387 27.98 -19.43 -18.47
N ASP A 388 27.94 -18.73 -19.60
CA ASP A 388 27.03 -18.92 -20.73
C ASP A 388 27.40 -20.08 -21.67
N GLN A 389 28.65 -20.56 -21.60
CA GLN A 389 29.12 -21.69 -22.41
C GLN A 389 28.74 -23.04 -21.79
N ASP A 390 28.41 -24.01 -22.63
CA ASP A 390 28.23 -25.40 -22.21
C ASP A 390 29.56 -26.02 -21.77
N LEU A 391 29.51 -26.79 -20.69
CA LEU A 391 30.64 -27.57 -20.18
C LEU A 391 30.70 -28.94 -20.88
N SER A 392 31.86 -29.59 -20.82
CA SER A 392 32.03 -30.97 -21.31
C SER A 392 31.84 -31.99 -20.18
N ALA A 393 31.45 -33.21 -20.53
CA ALA A 393 31.05 -34.26 -19.59
C ALA A 393 32.22 -34.79 -18.73
N ASP A 394 33.40 -34.91 -19.35
CA ASP A 394 34.66 -35.37 -18.76
C ASP A 394 35.05 -34.57 -17.50
N LEU A 395 34.72 -33.27 -17.46
CA LEU A 395 34.93 -32.40 -16.31
C LEU A 395 34.20 -32.88 -15.04
N PHE A 396 33.16 -33.71 -15.18
CA PHE A 396 32.35 -34.22 -14.07
C PHE A 396 32.53 -35.72 -13.81
N GLU A 397 33.06 -36.50 -14.76
CA GLU A 397 33.14 -37.98 -14.64
C GLU A 397 33.86 -38.44 -13.36
N SER A 398 35.03 -37.84 -13.05
CA SER A 398 35.77 -38.18 -11.83
C SER A 398 35.05 -37.77 -10.54
N ALA A 399 34.29 -36.66 -10.56
CA ALA A 399 33.52 -36.21 -9.41
C ALA A 399 32.28 -37.10 -9.17
N ILE A 400 31.62 -37.52 -10.26
CA ILE A 400 30.50 -38.46 -10.25
C ILE A 400 30.93 -39.84 -9.73
N ALA A 401 32.08 -40.34 -10.17
CA ALA A 401 32.62 -41.62 -9.69
C ALA A 401 32.95 -41.62 -8.18
N GLN A 402 33.33 -40.47 -7.62
CA GLN A 402 33.68 -40.30 -6.20
C GLN A 402 32.47 -39.94 -5.31
N LEU A 403 31.30 -39.64 -5.90
CA LEU A 403 30.10 -39.23 -5.18
C LEU A 403 29.67 -40.15 -4.02
N PRO A 404 29.74 -41.50 -4.11
CA PRO A 404 29.43 -42.37 -2.97
C PRO A 404 30.39 -42.20 -1.78
N ALA A 405 31.68 -42.00 -2.05
CA ALA A 405 32.69 -41.78 -1.02
C ALA A 405 32.52 -40.41 -0.34
N PHE A 406 32.27 -39.35 -1.12
CA PHE A 406 31.95 -38.03 -0.56
C PHE A 406 30.69 -38.05 0.33
N ALA A 407 29.67 -38.83 -0.06
CA ALA A 407 28.45 -39.00 0.74
C ALA A 407 28.69 -39.78 2.04
N GLU A 408 29.66 -40.69 2.06
CA GLU A 408 30.08 -41.42 3.26
C GLU A 408 30.93 -40.54 4.19
N GLU A 409 31.92 -39.82 3.65
CA GLU A 409 32.72 -38.85 4.40
C GLU A 409 31.85 -37.78 5.07
N TRP A 410 30.91 -37.20 4.30
CA TRP A 410 29.91 -36.24 4.80
C TRP A 410 29.03 -36.82 5.92
N ARG A 411 28.64 -38.11 5.83
CA ARG A 411 27.87 -38.79 6.89
C ARG A 411 28.72 -38.89 8.15
N ASN A 412 29.91 -39.46 8.03
CA ASN A 412 30.83 -39.72 9.13
C ASN A 412 31.17 -38.42 9.86
N TYR A 413 31.44 -37.34 9.11
CA TYR A 413 31.69 -36.00 9.64
C TYR A 413 30.49 -35.39 10.38
N ARG A 414 29.25 -35.55 9.88
CA ARG A 414 28.05 -35.10 10.60
C ARG A 414 27.79 -35.93 11.86
N THR A 415 27.96 -37.25 11.80
CA THR A 415 27.81 -38.16 12.93
C THR A 415 28.81 -37.85 14.04
N GLU A 416 30.08 -37.60 13.70
CA GLU A 416 31.11 -37.16 14.66
C GLU A 416 30.74 -35.80 15.30
N GLN A 417 30.22 -34.83 14.54
CA GLN A 417 29.75 -33.58 15.14
C GLN A 417 28.59 -33.77 16.12
N VAL A 418 27.65 -34.67 15.84
CA VAL A 418 26.57 -35.03 16.80
C VAL A 418 27.15 -35.74 18.03
N LEU A 419 28.10 -36.65 17.84
CA LEU A 419 28.85 -37.32 18.91
C LEU A 419 29.61 -36.33 19.80
N SER A 420 30.12 -35.24 19.22
CA SER A 420 30.76 -34.15 19.96
C SER A 420 29.80 -33.43 20.93
N LEU A 421 28.47 -33.45 20.70
CA LEU A 421 27.49 -32.93 21.68
C LEU A 421 27.38 -33.87 22.89
N VAL A 422 27.38 -35.19 22.64
CA VAL A 422 27.33 -36.23 23.69
C VAL A 422 28.60 -36.16 24.55
N ARG A 423 29.79 -36.11 23.92
CA ARG A 423 31.09 -35.94 24.61
C ARG A 423 31.21 -34.64 25.41
N ARG A 424 30.39 -33.61 25.11
CA ARG A 424 30.35 -32.32 25.83
C ARG A 424 29.23 -32.23 26.89
N SER A 425 28.37 -33.23 27.01
CA SER A 425 27.26 -33.23 27.98
C SER A 425 27.77 -33.36 29.43
N SER A 426 26.97 -32.91 30.40
CA SER A 426 27.33 -33.05 31.82
C SER A 426 27.22 -34.51 32.30
N THR A 427 26.30 -35.29 31.72
CA THR A 427 26.14 -36.73 31.95
C THR A 427 27.41 -37.52 31.61
N TYR A 428 27.97 -37.32 30.42
CA TYR A 428 29.07 -38.16 29.91
C TYR A 428 30.48 -37.65 30.22
N LYS A 429 30.61 -36.49 30.88
CA LYS A 429 31.89 -35.84 31.22
C LYS A 429 32.88 -36.71 32.03
N ALA A 430 32.41 -37.78 32.68
CA ALA A 430 33.24 -38.72 33.45
C ALA A 430 33.74 -39.92 32.63
N VAL A 431 33.29 -40.09 31.38
CA VAL A 431 33.72 -41.16 30.47
C VAL A 431 34.79 -40.60 29.52
N PRO A 432 35.89 -41.33 29.24
CA PRO A 432 36.86 -40.91 28.23
C PRO A 432 36.20 -40.67 26.86
N ALA A 433 36.63 -39.60 26.17
CA ALA A 433 36.03 -39.22 24.89
C ALA A 433 36.15 -40.30 23.81
N ASP A 434 37.23 -41.09 23.86
CA ASP A 434 37.55 -42.17 22.92
C ASP A 434 36.67 -43.42 23.14
N ASP A 435 36.21 -43.67 24.37
CA ASP A 435 35.27 -44.75 24.69
C ASP A 435 33.84 -44.45 24.18
N ILE A 436 33.51 -43.15 24.02
CA ILE A 436 32.23 -42.68 23.49
C ILE A 436 32.25 -42.80 21.96
N THR A 437 31.87 -43.97 21.43
CA THR A 437 31.82 -44.27 19.99
C THR A 437 30.43 -44.07 19.40
N ALA A 438 30.36 -43.72 18.11
CA ALA A 438 29.10 -43.41 17.42
C ALA A 438 28.08 -44.54 17.52
N ASP A 439 28.49 -45.75 17.14
CA ASP A 439 27.60 -46.91 16.96
C ASP A 439 27.04 -47.47 18.29
N THR A 440 27.68 -47.16 19.42
CA THR A 440 27.27 -47.68 20.74
C THR A 440 26.50 -46.65 21.57
N PHE A 441 26.73 -45.35 21.38
CA PHE A 441 26.04 -44.30 22.13
C PHE A 441 24.92 -43.62 21.36
N LEU A 442 25.06 -43.35 20.06
CA LEU A 442 24.04 -42.60 19.31
C LEU A 442 22.72 -43.36 19.14
N PRO A 443 22.70 -44.68 18.82
CA PRO A 443 21.44 -45.42 18.65
C PRO A 443 20.66 -45.68 19.95
N LEU A 444 21.21 -45.40 21.14
CA LEU A 444 20.54 -45.64 22.42
C LEU A 444 19.29 -44.77 22.57
N ALA A 445 18.20 -45.35 23.06
CA ALA A 445 16.96 -44.62 23.35
C ALA A 445 17.17 -43.43 24.31
N SER A 446 18.16 -43.53 25.20
CA SER A 446 18.52 -42.48 26.16
C SER A 446 19.37 -41.36 25.56
N THR A 447 19.89 -41.49 24.34
CA THR A 447 20.66 -40.42 23.67
C THR A 447 19.72 -39.42 23.01
N VAL A 448 19.32 -38.44 23.81
CA VAL A 448 18.30 -37.45 23.46
C VAL A 448 18.94 -36.07 23.24
N PHE A 449 18.52 -35.40 22.17
CA PHE A 449 18.89 -34.03 21.84
C PHE A 449 17.68 -33.11 21.94
N HIS A 450 17.93 -31.83 22.19
CA HIS A 450 16.89 -30.79 22.24
C HIS A 450 17.27 -29.63 21.32
N CYS A 451 16.35 -29.20 20.46
CA CYS A 451 16.55 -28.02 19.62
C CYS A 451 15.88 -26.76 20.20
N GLY A 452 16.68 -25.78 20.60
CA GLY A 452 16.21 -24.52 21.19
C GLY A 452 15.53 -23.54 20.22
N ASN A 453 15.41 -23.88 18.93
CA ASN A 453 14.70 -23.05 17.94
C ASN A 453 13.22 -23.43 17.81
N CYS A 454 12.90 -24.71 17.96
CA CYS A 454 11.55 -25.27 17.79
C CYS A 454 11.03 -25.98 19.06
N ASN A 455 11.88 -26.12 20.08
CA ASN A 455 11.67 -26.88 21.31
C ASN A 455 11.37 -28.37 21.10
N GLU A 456 11.75 -28.93 19.95
CA GLU A 456 11.59 -30.35 19.62
C GLU A 456 12.66 -31.20 20.32
N THR A 457 12.23 -32.37 20.80
CA THR A 457 13.08 -33.41 21.38
C THR A 457 13.37 -34.46 20.30
N ILE A 458 14.64 -34.74 20.04
CA ILE A 458 15.11 -35.40 18.81
C ILE A 458 16.08 -36.54 19.15
N THR A 459 15.95 -37.66 18.47
CA THR A 459 16.81 -38.85 18.59
C THR A 459 17.78 -38.98 17.40
N TYR A 460 18.74 -39.91 17.50
CA TYR A 460 19.49 -40.40 16.33
C TYR A 460 18.63 -41.43 15.56
N PRO A 461 18.69 -41.49 14.21
CA PRO A 461 19.46 -40.65 13.30
C PRO A 461 18.76 -39.34 12.91
N SER A 462 17.51 -39.13 13.33
CA SER A 462 16.66 -37.98 12.98
C SER A 462 17.32 -36.60 13.19
N VAL A 463 18.18 -36.46 14.20
CA VAL A 463 18.98 -35.26 14.46
C VAL A 463 19.85 -34.84 13.27
N LEU A 464 20.34 -35.78 12.44
CA LEU A 464 21.16 -35.49 11.26
C LEU A 464 20.38 -34.78 10.13
N VAL A 465 19.04 -34.88 10.12
CA VAL A 465 18.13 -34.29 9.14
C VAL A 465 17.15 -33.28 9.75
N HIS A 466 17.32 -32.92 11.03
CA HIS A 466 16.42 -31.99 11.71
C HIS A 466 16.43 -30.59 11.07
N ARG A 467 15.23 -30.10 10.71
CA ARG A 467 15.02 -28.92 9.86
C ARG A 467 15.73 -27.64 10.34
N CYS A 468 15.77 -27.36 11.65
CA CYS A 468 16.40 -26.13 12.15
C CYS A 468 17.93 -26.09 12.00
N LEU A 469 18.58 -27.21 11.68
CA LEU A 469 20.01 -27.29 11.34
C LEU A 469 20.35 -26.83 9.91
N PHE A 470 19.33 -26.47 9.12
CA PHE A 470 19.50 -26.00 7.75
C PHE A 470 19.17 -24.50 7.62
N ALA A 471 19.66 -23.87 6.54
CA ALA A 471 19.42 -22.48 6.22
C ALA A 471 18.05 -22.29 5.53
N GLU A 472 17.02 -21.96 6.32
CA GLU A 472 15.74 -21.48 5.79
C GLU A 472 15.84 -20.02 5.33
N LEU A 473 15.06 -19.65 4.31
CA LEU A 473 15.15 -18.34 3.68
C LEU A 473 14.53 -17.22 4.52
N TRP A 474 15.30 -16.15 4.73
CA TRP A 474 15.10 -14.86 4.07
C TRP A 474 16.45 -14.11 4.04
N LEU A 475 16.86 -13.56 2.89
CA LEU A 475 18.06 -12.71 2.68
C LEU A 475 19.26 -13.02 3.61
N PRO A 476 20.14 -13.98 3.26
CA PRO A 476 21.27 -14.34 4.13
C PRO A 476 22.18 -13.14 4.39
N LYS A 477 22.40 -12.80 5.67
CA LYS A 477 23.47 -11.87 6.02
C LYS A 477 24.78 -12.63 6.12
N ILE A 478 25.87 -11.96 5.75
CA ILE A 478 27.23 -12.48 5.92
C ILE A 478 27.53 -12.78 7.41
N GLU A 479 26.87 -12.05 8.31
CA GLU A 479 26.92 -12.18 9.78
C GLU A 479 26.42 -13.53 10.31
N ASP A 480 25.50 -14.22 9.60
CA ASP A 480 24.77 -15.38 10.14
C ASP A 480 25.55 -16.72 10.04
N PHE A 481 26.72 -16.74 9.39
CA PHE A 481 27.45 -17.96 9.02
C PHE A 481 28.85 -18.04 9.66
N VAL A 482 28.92 -18.61 10.87
CA VAL A 482 30.20 -19.00 11.48
C VAL A 482 30.71 -20.28 10.82
N TYR A 483 31.72 -20.17 9.96
CA TYR A 483 32.35 -21.31 9.29
C TYR A 483 33.06 -22.22 10.30
N ALA A 484 32.54 -23.45 10.45
CA ALA A 484 33.11 -24.50 11.31
C ALA A 484 33.15 -25.88 10.62
N MET A 485 33.28 -25.90 9.29
CA MET A 485 33.76 -27.06 8.54
C MET A 485 35.30 -27.19 8.71
N PRO A 486 35.92 -28.36 8.48
CA PRO A 486 37.37 -28.49 8.54
C PRO A 486 38.05 -27.56 7.55
N THR A 487 39.05 -26.81 7.99
CA THR A 487 39.92 -26.04 7.09
C THR A 487 40.66 -26.99 6.15
N PRO A 488 40.58 -26.82 4.82
CA PRO A 488 41.45 -27.55 3.91
C PRO A 488 42.91 -27.35 4.28
N ILE A 489 43.73 -28.40 4.12
CA ILE A 489 45.19 -28.28 4.21
C ILE A 489 45.63 -27.46 2.99
N THR A 490 45.83 -26.15 3.18
CA THR A 490 46.25 -25.25 2.11
C THR A 490 47.72 -25.48 1.77
N PRO A 491 48.05 -25.85 0.51
CA PRO A 491 49.37 -25.54 -0.03
C PRO A 491 49.52 -24.01 0.01
N GLN A 492 50.58 -23.51 0.62
CA GLN A 492 50.88 -22.09 0.61
C GLN A 492 51.39 -21.67 -0.79
N GLU A 493 51.33 -20.36 -1.08
CA GLU A 493 51.90 -19.72 -2.28
C GLU A 493 51.18 -19.94 -3.63
N ILE A 494 49.90 -19.53 -3.73
CA ILE A 494 49.39 -18.91 -4.97
C ILE A 494 48.72 -17.57 -4.62
N ALA A 495 49.36 -16.46 -5.00
CA ALA A 495 48.80 -15.11 -4.85
C ALA A 495 48.00 -14.74 -6.11
N ILE A 496 46.67 -14.72 -6.02
CA ILE A 496 45.77 -14.31 -7.11
C ILE A 496 45.49 -12.79 -6.98
N PRO A 497 45.51 -12.01 -8.09
CA PRO A 497 45.32 -10.55 -8.03
C PRO A 497 43.98 -10.10 -7.45
N ASN A 498 43.99 -8.89 -6.87
CA ASN A 498 42.87 -8.32 -6.12
C ASN A 498 41.72 -7.84 -7.02
N VAL A 499 40.75 -8.72 -7.25
CA VAL A 499 39.40 -8.39 -7.74
C VAL A 499 38.41 -8.73 -6.61
N PRO A 500 37.42 -7.88 -6.27
CA PRO A 500 36.45 -8.13 -5.19
C PRO A 500 35.56 -9.38 -5.35
N SER A 501 36.14 -10.54 -5.04
CA SER A 501 35.50 -11.79 -4.62
C SER A 501 34.28 -12.30 -5.40
N ILE A 502 34.44 -12.53 -6.71
CA ILE A 502 33.55 -13.44 -7.48
C ILE A 502 33.39 -14.79 -6.74
N THR A 503 34.44 -15.27 -6.08
CA THR A 503 34.43 -16.52 -5.29
C THR A 503 33.49 -16.49 -4.08
N ASN A 504 33.27 -15.31 -3.46
CA ASN A 504 32.30 -15.14 -2.38
C ASN A 504 30.89 -14.98 -2.94
N ASP A 505 30.73 -14.18 -4.00
CA ASP A 505 29.45 -14.03 -4.70
C ASP A 505 28.92 -15.38 -5.18
N VAL A 506 29.78 -16.27 -5.70
CA VAL A 506 29.39 -17.63 -6.12
C VAL A 506 29.00 -18.53 -4.94
N LEU A 507 29.60 -18.36 -3.76
CA LEU A 507 29.21 -19.07 -2.52
C LEU A 507 27.84 -18.59 -2.00
N LEU A 508 27.67 -17.27 -1.90
CA LEU A 508 26.40 -16.61 -1.57
C LEU A 508 25.31 -16.92 -2.62
N PHE A 509 25.73 -17.12 -3.86
CA PHE A 509 24.86 -17.51 -4.97
C PHE A 509 24.34 -18.94 -4.81
N PHE A 510 25.17 -19.94 -4.49
CA PHE A 510 24.70 -21.30 -4.19
C PHE A 510 23.69 -21.31 -3.02
N LEU A 511 23.91 -20.46 -2.01
CA LEU A 511 22.97 -20.21 -0.91
C LEU A 511 21.68 -19.50 -1.35
N SER A 512 21.61 -18.96 -2.57
CA SER A 512 20.44 -18.24 -3.12
C SER A 512 19.60 -19.07 -4.11
N ILE A 513 20.14 -20.17 -4.67
CA ILE A 513 19.66 -20.88 -5.87
C ILE A 513 18.18 -21.29 -5.84
N SER A 514 17.65 -21.59 -4.66
CA SER A 514 16.30 -22.14 -4.46
C SER A 514 15.49 -21.31 -3.45
N ASN A 515 14.16 -21.29 -3.60
CA ASN A 515 13.27 -20.79 -2.53
C ASN A 515 13.13 -21.79 -1.35
N TYR A 516 13.78 -22.95 -1.47
CA TYR A 516 13.97 -23.96 -0.44
C TYR A 516 15.41 -24.48 -0.57
N VAL A 517 16.35 -23.79 0.07
CA VAL A 517 17.73 -24.29 0.24
C VAL A 517 17.78 -25.19 1.46
N SER A 518 18.63 -26.21 1.42
CA SER A 518 18.86 -27.13 2.53
C SER A 518 20.36 -27.41 2.70
N ILE A 519 21.14 -26.32 2.66
CA ILE A 519 22.53 -26.30 3.11
C ILE A 519 22.52 -26.23 4.64
N TRP A 520 23.39 -27.03 5.25
CA TRP A 520 23.47 -27.24 6.69
C TRP A 520 24.39 -26.21 7.35
N LYS A 521 23.97 -25.65 8.49
CA LYS A 521 24.57 -24.45 9.10
C LYS A 521 25.16 -24.67 10.50
N GLY A 522 25.46 -25.91 10.88
CA GLY A 522 26.01 -26.25 12.19
C GLY A 522 24.96 -26.64 13.25
N LEU A 523 25.42 -27.31 14.30
CA LEU A 523 24.62 -27.75 15.45
C LEU A 523 24.29 -26.64 16.46
N ALA A 524 24.45 -25.36 16.10
CA ALA A 524 24.38 -24.23 17.05
C ALA A 524 23.05 -24.13 17.82
N SER A 525 21.94 -24.62 17.24
CA SER A 525 20.61 -24.64 17.88
C SER A 525 20.26 -25.96 18.57
N VAL A 526 21.16 -26.95 18.60
CA VAL A 526 20.92 -28.29 19.17
C VAL A 526 21.95 -28.63 20.22
N LYS A 527 21.48 -29.13 21.36
CA LYS A 527 22.30 -29.63 22.47
C LYS A 527 21.87 -31.05 22.84
N PHE A 528 22.75 -31.80 23.50
CA PHE A 528 22.34 -32.97 24.26
C PHE A 528 21.42 -32.54 25.42
N ASP A 529 20.38 -33.31 25.71
CA ASP A 529 19.43 -33.03 26.79
C ASP A 529 19.70 -33.93 28.00
N ASP A 530 20.48 -33.42 28.94
CA ASP A 530 20.83 -34.12 30.18
C ASP A 530 19.62 -34.43 31.08
N GLU A 531 18.48 -33.75 30.94
CA GLU A 531 17.27 -34.04 31.72
C GLU A 531 16.35 -35.06 31.01
N ALA A 532 16.15 -34.91 29.70
CA ALA A 532 15.42 -35.92 28.91
C ALA A 532 16.16 -37.27 28.91
N HIS A 533 17.50 -37.27 28.88
CA HIS A 533 18.31 -38.47 29.08
C HIS A 533 17.97 -39.19 30.41
N LYS A 534 17.96 -38.46 31.53
CA LYS A 534 17.59 -39.02 32.85
C LYS A 534 16.16 -39.53 32.87
N HIS A 535 15.22 -38.79 32.27
CA HIS A 535 13.82 -39.21 32.15
C HIS A 535 13.70 -40.53 31.38
N VAL A 536 14.42 -40.69 30.27
CA VAL A 536 14.44 -41.95 29.52
C VAL A 536 15.08 -43.07 30.33
N LEU A 537 16.18 -42.86 31.06
CA LEU A 537 16.74 -43.90 31.92
C LEU A 537 15.74 -44.41 32.97
N LEU A 538 14.97 -43.51 33.61
CA LEU A 538 13.91 -43.88 34.56
C LEU A 538 12.75 -44.62 33.89
N MET A 539 12.41 -44.28 32.65
CA MET A 539 11.43 -45.02 31.85
C MET A 539 11.94 -46.42 31.51
N LEU A 540 13.20 -46.58 31.08
CA LEU A 540 13.80 -47.88 30.76
C LEU A 540 13.84 -48.79 31.99
N ASP A 541 14.19 -48.26 33.16
CA ASP A 541 14.13 -48.98 34.44
C ASP A 541 12.72 -49.50 34.75
N ALA A 542 11.71 -48.63 34.62
CA ALA A 542 10.33 -48.95 34.97
C ALA A 542 9.64 -49.87 33.94
N LEU A 543 10.18 -49.95 32.73
CA LEU A 543 9.83 -50.97 31.72
C LEU A 543 10.65 -52.27 31.88
N GLY A 544 11.66 -52.30 32.75
CA GLY A 544 12.53 -53.46 32.98
C GLY A 544 13.55 -53.74 31.87
N VAL A 545 13.82 -52.78 31.00
CA VAL A 545 14.70 -52.92 29.83
C VAL A 545 16.09 -52.30 30.07
N SER A 546 17.07 -52.64 29.22
CA SER A 546 18.48 -52.34 29.50
C SER A 546 18.86 -50.89 29.15
N ARG A 547 19.19 -50.10 30.18
CA ARG A 547 19.71 -48.71 30.06
C ARG A 547 20.83 -48.52 29.03
N THR A 548 21.66 -49.53 28.80
CA THR A 548 22.90 -49.47 28.01
C THR A 548 22.86 -50.31 26.72
N LYS A 549 21.69 -50.87 26.37
CA LYS A 549 21.50 -51.63 25.13
C LYS A 549 20.23 -51.29 24.36
N THR A 550 19.20 -50.76 25.03
CA THR A 550 17.91 -50.48 24.36
C THR A 550 18.06 -49.30 23.41
N THR A 551 17.80 -49.56 22.13
CA THR A 551 17.90 -48.59 21.04
C THR A 551 16.62 -47.80 20.81
N VAL A 552 16.73 -46.70 20.05
CA VAL A 552 15.57 -45.91 19.58
C VAL A 552 14.61 -46.80 18.79
N ASP A 553 15.10 -47.55 17.81
CA ASP A 553 14.31 -48.45 16.96
C ASP A 553 13.56 -49.52 17.77
N GLU A 554 14.19 -50.10 18.80
CA GLU A 554 13.55 -51.06 19.71
C GLU A 554 12.42 -50.42 20.54
N MET A 555 12.57 -49.17 20.95
CA MET A 555 11.53 -48.42 21.67
C MET A 555 10.37 -48.02 20.76
N GLU A 556 10.66 -47.54 19.55
CA GLU A 556 9.64 -47.19 18.54
C GLU A 556 8.88 -48.43 18.04
N GLY A 557 9.54 -49.59 17.97
CA GLY A 557 8.91 -50.87 17.65
C GLY A 557 8.07 -51.46 18.79
N GLN A 558 8.43 -51.22 20.05
CA GLN A 558 7.68 -51.70 21.23
C GLN A 558 6.47 -50.81 21.59
N GLN A 559 6.49 -49.53 21.25
CA GLN A 559 5.46 -48.52 21.58
C GLN A 559 4.94 -48.60 23.04
N PRO A 560 5.82 -48.60 24.05
CA PRO A 560 5.38 -48.71 25.45
C PRO A 560 4.52 -47.50 25.85
N TYR A 561 3.39 -47.75 26.54
CA TYR A 561 2.46 -46.70 26.99
C TYR A 561 3.02 -45.91 28.20
N VAL A 562 3.98 -45.02 27.93
CA VAL A 562 4.79 -44.29 28.94
C VAL A 562 3.97 -43.52 29.98
N GLU A 563 2.80 -42.97 29.60
CA GLU A 563 1.93 -42.14 30.46
C GLU A 563 1.51 -42.81 31.79
N CYS A 564 1.55 -44.15 31.84
CA CYS A 564 1.18 -44.93 33.01
C CYS A 564 2.37 -45.38 33.87
N VAL A 565 3.61 -45.08 33.47
CA VAL A 565 4.81 -45.75 33.99
C VAL A 565 5.84 -44.79 34.62
N CYS A 566 6.12 -43.63 34.02
CA CYS A 566 7.03 -42.64 34.63
C CYS A 566 6.29 -41.86 35.74
N GLN A 567 6.76 -41.94 36.99
CA GLN A 567 6.31 -41.01 38.07
C GLN A 567 6.56 -39.54 37.68
N CYS A 568 7.56 -39.35 36.83
CA CYS A 568 8.05 -38.17 36.16
C CYS A 568 7.06 -37.51 35.18
N PHE A 569 6.00 -38.20 34.76
CA PHE A 569 5.00 -37.68 33.80
C PHE A 569 3.93 -36.78 34.45
N TRP A 570 3.97 -36.66 35.79
CA TRP A 570 3.06 -35.85 36.58
C TRP A 570 3.86 -34.89 37.45
N GLU A 571 3.73 -33.57 37.23
CA GLU A 571 4.37 -32.60 38.13
C GLU A 571 3.85 -32.79 39.57
N PRO A 572 4.68 -32.56 40.62
CA PRO A 572 4.26 -32.57 42.03
C PRO A 572 3.22 -31.50 42.39
N GLY A 573 1.98 -31.66 41.91
CA GLY A 573 0.88 -30.70 42.02
C GLY A 573 -0.08 -30.70 40.81
N ALA A 574 0.32 -31.25 39.66
CA ALA A 574 -0.54 -31.32 38.49
C ALA A 574 -1.72 -32.28 38.72
N LYS A 575 -2.94 -31.78 38.53
CA LYS A 575 -4.13 -32.65 38.54
C LYS A 575 -4.16 -33.50 37.27
N LYS A 576 -4.35 -34.81 37.45
CA LYS A 576 -4.67 -35.73 36.36
C LYS A 576 -5.83 -35.13 35.54
N PRO A 577 -5.72 -34.99 34.19
CA PRO A 577 -6.85 -34.56 33.38
C PRO A 577 -7.99 -35.59 33.53
N PRO A 578 -9.26 -35.16 33.47
CA PRO A 578 -10.37 -36.08 33.59
C PRO A 578 -10.32 -37.10 32.46
N VAL A 579 -10.56 -38.38 32.77
CA VAL A 579 -10.76 -39.42 31.77
C VAL A 579 -12.02 -39.09 30.99
N HIS A 580 -11.85 -38.47 29.82
CA HIS A 580 -12.94 -38.31 28.88
C HIS A 580 -13.26 -39.68 28.27
N PRO A 581 -14.54 -40.12 28.25
CA PRO A 581 -14.91 -41.41 27.70
C PRO A 581 -14.59 -41.45 26.19
N GLU A 582 -14.22 -42.63 25.71
CA GLU A 582 -13.76 -42.86 24.34
C GLU A 582 -14.68 -42.22 23.30
N ARG A 583 -14.12 -41.32 22.48
CA ARG A 583 -14.81 -40.85 21.29
C ARG A 583 -14.24 -41.56 20.05
N MET A 584 -14.74 -42.78 19.83
CA MET A 584 -14.46 -43.61 18.66
C MET A 584 -14.35 -42.77 17.37
N THR A 585 -13.21 -42.86 16.69
CA THR A 585 -12.98 -42.35 15.33
C THR A 585 -13.78 -43.19 14.33
N ARG A 586 -15.10 -43.01 14.29
CA ARG A 586 -16.03 -43.84 13.52
C ARG A 586 -15.99 -43.54 12.01
N SER A 587 -14.89 -43.92 11.38
CA SER A 587 -14.64 -43.81 9.93
C SER A 587 -14.98 -45.11 9.18
N THR A 588 -16.12 -45.73 9.48
CA THR A 588 -16.68 -46.82 8.66
C THR A 588 -18.20 -46.84 8.72
N GLN A 589 -18.80 -46.80 7.52
CA GLN A 589 -20.16 -47.23 7.14
C GLN A 589 -21.36 -46.62 7.92
N ARG A 590 -22.20 -45.77 7.33
CA ARG A 590 -23.15 -46.02 6.20
C ARG A 590 -24.37 -46.85 6.62
N GLN A 591 -25.46 -46.17 6.98
CA GLN A 591 -26.82 -46.47 6.47
C GLN A 591 -27.79 -45.31 6.76
N ASN A 592 -28.84 -45.19 5.93
CA ASN A 592 -29.89 -44.18 6.05
C ASN A 592 -31.07 -44.73 6.86
N THR A 593 -31.77 -43.86 7.60
CA THR A 593 -33.24 -43.90 7.61
C THR A 593 -33.82 -42.49 7.74
N THR A 594 -34.93 -42.28 7.03
CA THR A 594 -35.89 -41.17 7.14
C THR A 594 -36.50 -41.09 8.56
N SER A 595 -37.16 -40.02 9.01
CA SER A 595 -38.13 -39.16 8.30
C SER A 595 -38.46 -37.85 9.04
N GLU A 596 -38.91 -36.80 8.31
CA GLU A 596 -39.99 -35.82 8.63
C GLU A 596 -40.07 -35.15 10.04
N LYS A 597 -40.55 -33.90 10.27
CA LYS A 597 -41.13 -32.77 9.50
C LYS A 597 -41.10 -31.53 10.44
N VAL A 598 -41.15 -30.25 10.06
CA VAL A 598 -40.66 -29.47 8.90
C VAL A 598 -40.88 -27.95 9.21
N VAL A 599 -40.13 -27.01 8.58
CA VAL A 599 -40.32 -25.52 8.64
C VAL A 599 -39.95 -24.86 10.01
N SER A 600 -39.33 -23.67 10.12
CA SER A 600 -38.92 -22.65 9.13
C SER A 600 -37.50 -22.09 9.40
N GLN A 601 -36.69 -21.88 8.35
CA GLN A 601 -35.60 -20.88 8.37
C GLN A 601 -35.19 -20.35 6.97
N LYS A 602 -36.10 -20.38 5.98
CA LYS A 602 -35.89 -19.75 4.67
C LYS A 602 -35.89 -18.21 4.78
N ARG A 603 -34.72 -17.55 4.89
CA ARG A 603 -34.55 -16.17 4.36
C ARG A 603 -33.14 -15.59 4.16
N LYS A 604 -32.03 -16.21 4.60
CA LYS A 604 -30.67 -15.64 4.43
C LYS A 604 -29.74 -16.32 3.40
N ALA A 605 -30.01 -17.55 2.96
CA ALA A 605 -29.13 -18.30 2.05
C ALA A 605 -29.39 -18.10 0.53
N ALA A 606 -30.14 -17.06 0.12
CA ALA A 606 -30.71 -16.95 -1.23
C ALA A 606 -30.16 -15.79 -2.09
N ARG A 607 -29.05 -15.15 -1.70
CA ARG A 607 -28.48 -13.98 -2.41
C ARG A 607 -27.03 -14.10 -2.91
N TRP A 608 -26.30 -15.17 -2.58
CA TRP A 608 -24.91 -15.34 -3.03
C TRP A 608 -24.74 -16.32 -4.22
N ILE A 609 -25.63 -17.32 -4.36
CA ILE A 609 -25.56 -18.33 -5.43
C ILE A 609 -26.45 -17.94 -6.63
N LYS A 610 -26.32 -16.69 -7.09
CA LYS A 610 -26.88 -16.25 -8.39
C LYS A 610 -25.92 -15.37 -9.21
N SER A 611 -24.85 -14.84 -8.62
CA SER A 611 -23.88 -13.99 -9.33
C SER A 611 -22.77 -14.78 -10.04
N VAL A 612 -22.42 -15.96 -9.53
CA VAL A 612 -21.29 -16.77 -10.05
C VAL A 612 -21.62 -17.51 -11.36
N ARG A 613 -22.91 -17.71 -11.69
CA ARG A 613 -23.34 -18.53 -12.84
C ARG A 613 -23.61 -17.75 -14.13
N THR A 614 -23.35 -16.44 -14.16
CA THR A 614 -23.63 -15.56 -15.32
C THR A 614 -22.36 -15.13 -16.06
N ILE A 615 -21.18 -15.24 -15.44
CA ILE A 615 -19.90 -14.76 -16.00
C ILE A 615 -19.26 -15.78 -16.97
N LEU A 616 -19.68 -17.05 -16.92
CA LEU A 616 -19.14 -18.14 -17.76
C LEU A 616 -19.92 -18.41 -19.07
N LEU A 617 -20.81 -17.51 -19.50
CA LEU A 617 -21.62 -17.67 -20.72
C LEU A 617 -21.54 -16.51 -21.73
N LEU A 618 -20.63 -15.55 -21.54
CA LEU A 618 -20.45 -14.38 -22.42
C LEU A 618 -19.00 -14.21 -22.91
N ARG A 619 -18.34 -15.31 -23.30
CA ARG A 619 -17.01 -15.26 -23.92
C ARG A 619 -16.80 -16.12 -25.18
N ASN A 620 -17.87 -16.72 -25.72
CA ASN A 620 -17.87 -17.47 -26.99
C ASN A 620 -18.85 -16.84 -28.00
N ALA A 621 -18.65 -15.58 -28.38
CA ALA A 621 -19.43 -14.92 -29.43
C ALA A 621 -18.76 -13.64 -29.98
N THR A 622 -17.64 -13.77 -30.72
CA THR A 622 -17.19 -12.86 -31.81
C THR A 622 -15.87 -13.37 -32.37
N HIS A 623 -15.93 -14.07 -33.50
CA HIS A 623 -14.77 -14.28 -34.37
C HIS A 623 -15.24 -14.39 -35.82
N CYS A 624 -15.56 -13.22 -36.39
CA CYS A 624 -15.50 -12.87 -37.81
C CYS A 624 -14.88 -11.47 -37.84
#